data_AF-A0A0S8FDT8-F1
#
_entry.id   AF-A0A0S8FDT8-F1
#
_cell.length_a   1.000
_cell.length_b   1.000
_cell.length_c   1.000
_cell.angle_alpha   90.00
_cell.angle_beta   90.00
_cell.angle_gamma   90.00
#
_symmetry.space_group_name_H-M   'P 1'
#
loop_
_entity.id
_entity.type
_entity.pdbx_description
1 polymer ?
#
loop_
_entity_poly.entity_id
_entity_poly.type
_entity_poly.pdbx_seq_one_letter_code
_entity_poly.pdbx_strand_id
1 'polypeptide(L)'
;MRGWVPALTLAGLTGCSLLGITAAAHEHIVLRVNCGAEEDYVDAAGHRWRADRWATPDSGWGAVGGLTARRADLAVDRTDAPEVYRSERYSMRAYSFALPDGDYALRLHFAETYDGAAFEGGRVFSVTVNGKPALEDFDPFAAAGALAVPVVRRVDAVRVTAGDLRIEFRQQVQNPEVNGIEIIAKDITPEEAADMAEQLGQKPQAAHEEVGSRMLDGLRWPPHWVTRLGCIEGGLSYLGRDVSRPWLAGASGYAFALNINKQLCPSAPFVWDSGESFDALARNAGYVVQRVTDESSEDRDAARRAAWEMVRGALDEGTPCFSFDIGGGEYFVVHGYDEGGYYYRGFDNSSQGPIPWQALGTTGIVDVVHVAAIRATEPADDRTAVRDAIRFALDMQQQAASTPDDAAYMRGVRAYDWWIAALRDPDSNPHGASFNAQYWAECRRLAVEFLKEADGRLADPELAPLFADAAADYATVSENLNAVAEALPMDGEWEPRLKDDHLMNELIAHLEAARDAEEKGLEALARLLQVLDSAGEAT
;
A
#
# COMPACT_ATOMS: atom_id res chain seq x y z
N MET A 1 40.83 -35.38 90.10
CA MET A 1 40.90 -36.50 89.13
C MET A 1 41.03 -35.91 87.74
N ARG A 2 42.05 -36.35 86.98
CA ARG A 2 42.20 -36.43 85.51
C ARG A 2 41.49 -35.35 84.64
N GLY A 3 42.14 -34.64 83.72
CA GLY A 3 43.42 -34.90 83.06
C GLY A 3 43.84 -33.77 82.12
N TRP A 4 45.07 -33.93 81.65
CA TRP A 4 45.93 -33.04 80.89
C TRP A 4 46.05 -33.58 79.47
N VAL A 5 46.01 -32.75 78.42
CA VAL A 5 46.70 -33.01 77.13
C VAL A 5 47.10 -31.66 76.47
N PRO A 6 48.32 -31.53 75.89
CA PRO A 6 48.88 -30.29 75.35
C PRO A 6 48.83 -30.20 73.80
N ALA A 7 49.34 -29.07 73.29
CA ALA A 7 49.48 -28.69 71.88
C ALA A 7 50.50 -29.54 71.08
N LEU A 8 50.31 -29.65 69.75
CA LEU A 8 51.38 -29.53 68.74
C LEU A 8 50.85 -29.39 67.29
N THR A 9 51.55 -28.53 66.55
CA THR A 9 51.65 -28.17 65.11
C THR A 9 51.32 -29.15 63.97
N LEU A 10 50.83 -28.62 62.83
CA LEU A 10 51.33 -28.85 61.43
C LEU A 10 50.65 -27.85 60.45
N ALA A 11 51.40 -26.98 59.77
CA ALA A 11 51.86 -27.04 58.36
C ALA A 11 50.76 -26.91 57.29
N GLY A 12 50.92 -25.93 56.41
CA GLY A 12 49.95 -25.53 55.40
C GLY A 12 49.88 -26.41 54.15
N LEU A 13 48.81 -26.19 53.38
CA LEU A 13 48.71 -26.53 51.97
C LEU A 13 47.99 -25.39 51.24
N THR A 14 48.75 -24.79 50.34
CA THR A 14 48.34 -24.00 49.18
C THR A 14 47.18 -24.62 48.40
N GLY A 15 46.32 -23.76 47.84
CA GLY A 15 45.39 -24.11 46.76
C GLY A 15 43.94 -24.18 47.19
N CYS A 16 43.32 -23.02 47.45
CA CYS A 16 41.86 -22.94 47.41
C CYS A 16 41.46 -22.85 45.94
N SER A 17 41.21 -24.01 45.34
CA SER A 17 40.53 -24.11 44.05
C SER A 17 39.24 -23.31 44.12
N LEU A 18 39.10 -22.29 43.27
CA LEU A 18 37.81 -21.73 42.88
C LEU A 18 37.00 -22.88 42.27
N LEU A 19 36.18 -23.53 43.09
CA LEU A 19 35.05 -24.29 42.60
C LEU A 19 34.11 -23.26 41.97
N GLY A 20 34.23 -23.10 40.65
CA GLY A 20 33.26 -22.40 39.84
C GLY A 20 31.91 -23.06 40.06
N ILE A 21 31.06 -22.40 40.84
CA ILE A 21 29.63 -22.60 40.76
C ILE A 21 29.27 -22.04 39.38
N THR A 22 29.20 -22.92 38.38
CA THR A 22 28.43 -22.61 37.18
C THR A 22 27.01 -22.38 37.64
N ALA A 23 26.59 -21.12 37.71
CA ALA A 23 25.18 -20.79 37.81
C ALA A 23 24.49 -21.53 36.67
N ALA A 24 23.50 -22.37 36.99
CA ALA A 24 22.60 -22.86 35.95
C ALA A 24 22.02 -21.62 35.28
N ALA A 25 22.17 -21.50 33.95
CA ALA A 25 21.52 -20.44 33.21
C ALA A 25 20.01 -20.60 33.46
N HIS A 26 19.40 -19.61 34.11
CA HIS A 26 17.97 -19.65 34.40
C HIS A 26 17.24 -19.19 33.14
N GLU A 27 16.49 -20.10 32.51
CA GLU A 27 15.68 -19.81 31.33
C GLU A 27 14.22 -19.61 31.74
N HIS A 28 13.62 -18.51 31.30
CA HIS A 28 12.24 -18.17 31.63
C HIS A 28 11.43 -17.84 30.38
N ILE A 29 10.28 -18.48 30.21
CA ILE A 29 9.34 -18.15 29.12
C ILE A 29 8.67 -16.82 29.44
N VAL A 30 8.79 -15.87 28.52
CA VAL A 30 8.32 -14.49 28.70
C VAL A 30 7.16 -14.16 27.77
N LEU A 31 7.02 -14.87 26.65
CA LEU A 31 5.87 -14.74 25.78
C LEU A 31 5.57 -16.07 25.10
N ARG A 32 4.28 -16.38 24.94
CA ARG A 32 3.76 -17.43 24.06
C ARG A 32 2.75 -16.81 23.13
N VAL A 33 2.89 -17.03 21.83
CA VAL A 33 1.98 -16.55 20.79
C VAL A 33 1.30 -17.76 20.17
N ASN A 34 -0.02 -17.75 20.12
CA ASN A 34 -0.82 -18.65 19.31
C ASN A 34 -1.05 -17.98 17.95
N CYS A 35 -0.20 -18.32 16.97
CA CYS A 35 -0.15 -17.64 15.68
C CYS A 35 -1.41 -17.95 14.86
N GLY A 36 -2.00 -16.92 14.25
CA GLY A 36 -3.29 -17.01 13.59
C GLY A 36 -4.53 -17.06 14.49
N ALA A 37 -4.38 -17.10 15.82
CA ALA A 37 -5.53 -17.10 16.73
C ALA A 37 -6.03 -15.68 17.05
N GLU A 38 -7.35 -15.50 17.12
CA GLU A 38 -8.00 -14.22 17.46
C GLU A 38 -8.14 -14.01 18.98
N GLU A 39 -8.08 -15.09 19.75
CA GLU A 39 -8.31 -15.09 21.19
C GLU A 39 -7.15 -15.74 21.95
N ASP A 40 -6.93 -15.26 23.18
CA ASP A 40 -5.97 -15.87 24.09
C ASP A 40 -6.43 -17.28 24.45
N TYR A 41 -5.48 -18.19 24.55
CA TYR A 41 -5.71 -19.58 24.88
C TYR A 41 -4.94 -19.94 26.15
N VAL A 42 -5.56 -20.68 27.05
CA VAL A 42 -4.87 -21.28 28.20
C VAL A 42 -4.88 -22.79 28.01
N ASP A 43 -3.69 -23.38 27.91
CA ASP A 43 -3.55 -24.82 27.71
C ASP A 43 -3.86 -25.63 28.98
N ALA A 44 -3.92 -26.96 28.85
CA ALA A 44 -4.23 -27.84 29.97
C ALA A 44 -3.20 -27.79 31.12
N ALA A 45 -1.98 -27.33 30.84
CA ALA A 45 -0.93 -27.12 31.83
C ALA A 45 -1.00 -25.73 32.49
N GLY A 46 -1.97 -24.90 32.10
CA GLY A 46 -2.16 -23.55 32.63
C GLY A 46 -1.27 -22.50 31.98
N HIS A 47 -0.57 -22.81 30.89
CA HIS A 47 0.20 -21.81 30.16
C HIS A 47 -0.73 -20.97 29.30
N ARG A 48 -0.60 -19.64 29.43
CA ARG A 48 -1.33 -18.69 28.60
C ARG A 48 -0.55 -18.41 27.32
N TRP A 49 -1.20 -18.68 26.20
CA TRP A 49 -0.83 -18.33 24.83
C TRP A 49 -1.61 -17.10 24.41
N ARG A 50 -0.91 -16.05 23.98
CA ARG A 50 -1.53 -14.80 23.51
C ARG A 50 -2.07 -14.98 22.09
N ALA A 51 -3.23 -14.40 21.83
CA ALA A 51 -3.74 -14.23 20.48
C ALA A 51 -2.70 -13.56 19.59
N ASP A 52 -2.68 -13.96 18.32
CA ASP A 52 -1.85 -13.33 17.31
C ASP A 52 -2.28 -11.85 17.11
N ARG A 53 -1.35 -11.03 16.61
CA ARG A 53 -1.59 -9.63 16.30
C ARG A 53 -0.64 -9.14 15.21
N TRP A 54 -1.05 -8.08 14.55
CA TRP A 54 -0.21 -7.37 13.60
C TRP A 54 0.83 -6.51 14.33
N ALA A 55 2.02 -6.40 13.74
CA ALA A 55 3.00 -5.42 14.18
C ALA A 55 2.56 -4.02 13.75
N THR A 56 2.45 -3.10 14.71
CA THR A 56 2.22 -1.66 14.48
C THR A 56 3.33 -0.88 15.20
N PRO A 57 3.49 0.44 14.98
CA PRO A 57 4.49 1.23 15.69
C PRO A 57 4.42 1.10 17.23
N ASP A 58 3.23 0.87 17.77
CA ASP A 58 2.97 0.85 19.22
C ASP A 58 2.61 -0.55 19.76
N SER A 59 2.54 -1.59 18.92
CA SER A 59 2.07 -2.91 19.36
C SER A 59 3.08 -3.63 20.27
N GLY A 60 4.33 -3.17 20.30
CA GLY A 60 5.47 -3.80 20.97
C GLY A 60 5.90 -5.12 20.31
N TRP A 61 4.98 -5.88 19.71
CA TRP A 61 5.30 -7.05 18.91
C TRP A 61 4.15 -7.39 17.95
N GLY A 62 4.43 -8.23 16.95
CA GLY A 62 3.40 -8.77 16.06
C GLY A 62 3.95 -9.30 14.75
N ALA A 63 3.03 -9.79 13.93
CA ALA A 63 3.30 -10.28 12.59
C ALA A 63 3.44 -9.16 11.57
N VAL A 64 4.33 -9.35 10.60
CA VAL A 64 4.57 -8.49 9.45
C VAL A 64 4.13 -9.24 8.19
N GLY A 65 2.94 -8.91 7.68
CA GLY A 65 2.34 -9.56 6.51
C GLY A 65 1.76 -10.96 6.80
N GLY A 66 1.38 -11.65 5.73
CA GLY A 66 0.75 -12.97 5.78
C GLY A 66 -0.74 -12.94 6.06
N LEU A 67 -1.32 -14.12 6.23
CA LEU A 67 -2.73 -14.34 6.51
C LEU A 67 -2.89 -15.36 7.64
N THR A 68 -4.10 -15.47 8.18
CA THR A 68 -4.41 -16.39 9.28
C THR A 68 -5.41 -17.44 8.80
N ALA A 69 -5.18 -18.71 9.14
CA ALA A 69 -6.14 -19.78 8.92
C ALA A 69 -6.45 -20.48 10.23
N ARG A 70 -7.72 -20.84 10.43
CA ARG A 70 -8.19 -21.62 11.58
C ARG A 70 -8.97 -22.84 11.11
N ARG A 71 -8.59 -24.00 11.64
CA ARG A 71 -9.22 -25.30 11.38
C ARG A 71 -9.79 -25.84 12.69
N ALA A 72 -10.93 -25.28 13.09
CA ALA A 72 -11.54 -25.52 14.41
C ALA A 72 -11.81 -27.02 14.69
N ASP A 73 -12.20 -27.77 13.67
CA ASP A 73 -12.56 -29.20 13.78
C ASP A 73 -11.36 -30.15 13.57
N LEU A 74 -10.15 -29.62 13.39
CA LEU A 74 -8.97 -30.46 13.18
C LEU A 74 -8.62 -31.24 14.46
N ALA A 75 -8.49 -32.56 14.31
CA ALA A 75 -7.94 -33.42 15.36
C ALA A 75 -6.42 -33.24 15.40
N VAL A 76 -5.92 -32.67 16.49
CA VAL A 76 -4.49 -32.51 16.75
C VAL A 76 -4.13 -33.39 17.94
N ASP A 77 -3.37 -34.44 17.69
CA ASP A 77 -2.88 -35.37 18.71
C ASP A 77 -1.45 -35.03 19.18
N ARG A 78 -0.98 -35.70 20.24
CA ARG A 78 0.41 -35.62 20.75
C ARG A 78 0.84 -34.24 21.24
N THR A 79 -0.10 -33.45 21.73
CA THR A 79 0.16 -32.15 22.36
C THR A 79 -0.85 -31.90 23.48
N ASP A 80 -0.39 -31.22 24.54
CA ASP A 80 -1.27 -30.73 25.62
C ASP A 80 -1.89 -29.36 25.28
N ALA A 81 -1.53 -28.80 24.12
CA ALA A 81 -1.97 -27.49 23.62
C ALA A 81 -2.52 -27.60 22.18
N PRO A 82 -3.58 -28.39 21.92
CA PRO A 82 -4.09 -28.63 20.56
C PRO A 82 -4.58 -27.36 19.86
N GLU A 83 -5.13 -26.39 20.60
CA GLU A 83 -5.60 -25.13 20.01
C GLU A 83 -4.49 -24.31 19.36
N VAL A 84 -3.23 -24.47 19.79
CA VAL A 84 -2.09 -23.77 19.16
C VAL A 84 -1.92 -24.22 17.71
N TYR A 85 -2.20 -25.48 17.41
CA TYR A 85 -2.00 -26.07 16.08
C TYR A 85 -3.30 -26.14 15.26
N ARG A 86 -4.39 -25.57 15.79
CA ARG A 86 -5.65 -25.37 15.04
C ARG A 86 -5.68 -24.03 14.32
N SER A 87 -4.75 -23.13 14.64
CA SER A 87 -4.54 -21.89 13.92
C SER A 87 -3.12 -21.82 13.38
N GLU A 88 -2.96 -21.14 12.26
CA GLU A 88 -1.65 -20.79 11.71
C GLU A 88 -1.67 -19.38 11.16
N ARG A 89 -0.52 -18.71 11.22
CA ARG A 89 -0.22 -17.63 10.30
C ARG A 89 0.61 -18.19 9.15
N TYR A 90 0.25 -17.87 7.93
CA TYR A 90 0.96 -18.29 6.73
C TYR A 90 1.25 -17.12 5.79
N SER A 91 2.20 -17.28 4.87
CA SER A 91 2.61 -16.23 3.89
C SER A 91 3.14 -14.93 4.52
N MET A 92 3.51 -14.96 5.79
CA MET A 92 4.08 -13.81 6.49
C MET A 92 5.54 -13.60 6.12
N ARG A 93 5.97 -12.33 6.16
CA ARG A 93 7.39 -12.00 5.98
C ARG A 93 8.16 -12.18 7.27
N ALA A 94 7.59 -11.72 8.40
CA ALA A 94 8.27 -11.78 9.68
C ALA A 94 7.32 -11.74 10.88
N TYR A 95 7.87 -11.98 12.07
CA TYR A 95 7.40 -11.44 13.35
C TYR A 95 8.46 -10.51 13.93
N SER A 96 8.04 -9.38 14.52
CA SER A 96 8.90 -8.47 15.29
C SER A 96 8.49 -8.48 16.76
N PHE A 97 9.46 -8.37 17.66
CA PHE A 97 9.25 -8.23 19.09
C PHE A 97 10.24 -7.20 19.65
N ALA A 98 9.70 -6.14 20.25
CA ALA A 98 10.45 -5.21 21.07
C ALA A 98 10.83 -5.91 22.38
N LEU A 99 12.10 -6.28 22.49
CA LEU A 99 12.66 -7.00 23.63
C LEU A 99 13.90 -6.27 24.13
N PRO A 100 14.13 -6.18 25.45
CA PRO A 100 15.40 -5.71 25.97
C PRO A 100 16.60 -6.43 25.36
N ASP A 101 17.73 -5.73 25.29
CA ASP A 101 18.98 -6.33 24.84
C ASP A 101 19.37 -7.49 25.77
N GLY A 102 19.35 -8.71 25.24
CA GLY A 102 19.54 -9.92 26.03
C GLY A 102 19.88 -11.13 25.18
N ASP A 103 20.15 -12.24 25.86
CA ASP A 103 20.27 -13.56 25.24
C ASP A 103 18.95 -14.30 25.42
N TYR A 104 18.46 -14.86 24.32
CA TYR A 104 17.16 -15.50 24.23
C TYR A 104 17.29 -16.89 23.58
N ALA A 105 16.28 -17.71 23.80
CA ALA A 105 15.95 -18.85 22.97
C ALA A 105 14.51 -18.73 22.46
N LEU A 106 14.24 -19.38 21.33
CA LEU A 106 12.90 -19.46 20.75
C LEU A 106 12.45 -20.91 20.65
N ARG A 107 11.14 -21.13 20.71
CA ARG A 107 10.51 -22.35 20.23
C ARG A 107 9.48 -21.97 19.19
N LEU A 108 9.65 -22.49 17.99
CA LEU A 108 8.75 -22.29 16.86
C LEU A 108 7.92 -23.56 16.70
N HIS A 109 6.61 -23.41 16.72
CA HIS A 109 5.63 -24.48 16.67
C HIS A 109 5.03 -24.55 15.27
N PHE A 110 5.03 -25.74 14.69
CA PHE A 110 4.54 -26.03 13.36
C PHE A 110 3.66 -27.29 13.39
N ALA A 111 2.69 -27.37 12.50
CA ALA A 111 1.96 -28.56 12.14
C ALA A 111 1.41 -28.30 10.74
N GLU A 112 1.81 -29.10 9.75
CA GLU A 112 1.20 -28.97 8.43
C GLU A 112 -0.27 -29.35 8.56
N THR A 113 -1.16 -28.37 8.37
CA THR A 113 -2.60 -28.58 8.50
C THR A 113 -3.34 -28.34 7.18
N TYR A 114 -2.64 -27.95 6.12
CA TYR A 114 -3.22 -27.82 4.80
C TYR A 114 -3.07 -29.11 4.00
N ASP A 115 -4.20 -29.77 3.72
CA ASP A 115 -4.25 -31.02 2.96
C ASP A 115 -3.56 -30.92 1.58
N GLY A 116 -3.53 -29.74 0.97
CA GLY A 116 -2.87 -29.51 -0.31
C GLY A 116 -1.33 -29.56 -0.25
N ALA A 117 -0.74 -29.54 0.94
CA ALA A 117 0.70 -29.70 1.18
C ALA A 117 1.00 -30.96 2.03
N ALA A 118 0.06 -31.90 2.14
CA ALA A 118 0.16 -33.10 2.97
C ALA A 118 1.05 -34.21 2.38
N PHE A 119 2.26 -33.88 1.95
CA PHE A 119 3.28 -34.79 1.43
C PHE A 119 4.67 -34.21 1.63
N GLU A 120 5.70 -35.06 1.69
CA GLU A 120 7.10 -34.60 1.77
C GLU A 120 7.46 -33.71 0.57
N GLY A 121 7.99 -32.53 0.83
CA GLY A 121 8.28 -31.47 -0.13
C GLY A 121 7.07 -30.61 -0.49
N GLY A 122 5.89 -30.84 0.09
CA GLY A 122 4.66 -30.08 -0.19
C GLY A 122 4.72 -28.63 0.28
N ARG A 123 5.42 -28.39 1.40
CA ARG A 123 5.77 -27.05 1.89
C ARG A 123 7.21 -27.05 2.37
N VAL A 124 8.01 -26.11 1.86
CA VAL A 124 9.41 -25.94 2.23
C VAL A 124 9.70 -24.45 2.39
N PHE A 125 10.25 -24.06 3.52
CA PHE A 125 10.64 -22.67 3.78
C PHE A 125 11.82 -22.61 4.75
N SER A 126 12.51 -21.47 4.76
CA SER A 126 13.60 -21.22 5.71
C SER A 126 13.19 -20.14 6.71
N VAL A 127 13.78 -20.18 7.90
CA VAL A 127 13.57 -19.19 8.96
C VAL A 127 14.91 -18.58 9.36
N THR A 128 14.98 -17.26 9.40
CA THR A 128 16.09 -16.52 9.98
C THR A 128 15.65 -15.80 11.25
N VAL A 129 16.58 -15.60 12.18
CA VAL A 129 16.36 -14.84 13.41
C VAL A 129 17.47 -13.79 13.52
N ASN A 130 17.10 -12.52 13.54
CA ASN A 130 18.02 -11.37 13.48
C ASN A 130 19.07 -11.52 12.36
N GLY A 131 18.59 -11.91 11.16
CA GLY A 131 19.42 -12.12 9.97
C GLY A 131 20.29 -13.38 9.97
N LYS A 132 20.28 -14.19 11.04
CA LYS A 132 21.04 -15.46 11.12
C LYS A 132 20.15 -16.65 10.77
N PRO A 133 20.63 -17.65 10.01
CA PRO A 133 19.87 -18.86 9.73
C PRO A 133 19.48 -19.60 11.02
N ALA A 134 18.20 -19.95 11.14
CA ALA A 134 17.66 -20.72 12.26
C ALA A 134 17.09 -22.07 11.80
N LEU A 135 16.38 -22.10 10.67
CA LEU A 135 15.92 -23.30 9.99
C LEU A 135 16.18 -23.14 8.48
N GLU A 136 16.79 -24.14 7.86
CA GLU A 136 17.08 -24.13 6.41
C GLU A 136 16.29 -25.27 5.75
N ASP A 137 15.65 -24.96 4.61
CA ASP A 137 14.85 -25.89 3.81
C ASP A 137 13.88 -26.74 4.66
N PHE A 138 13.21 -26.10 5.62
CA PHE A 138 12.37 -26.77 6.60
C PHE A 138 11.02 -27.16 5.99
N ASP A 139 10.72 -28.44 6.11
CA ASP A 139 9.45 -29.05 5.75
C ASP A 139 8.74 -29.54 7.03
N PRO A 140 7.63 -28.90 7.44
CA PRO A 140 6.89 -29.30 8.63
C PRO A 140 6.23 -30.66 8.48
N PHE A 141 5.76 -31.04 7.29
CA PHE A 141 5.12 -32.33 7.04
C PHE A 141 6.14 -33.47 7.14
N ALA A 142 7.29 -33.35 6.46
CA ALA A 142 8.36 -34.34 6.53
C ALA A 142 8.92 -34.47 7.95
N ALA A 143 9.02 -33.35 8.67
CA ALA A 143 9.44 -33.36 10.07
C ALA A 143 8.45 -34.05 11.01
N ALA A 144 7.15 -33.94 10.73
CA ALA A 144 6.08 -34.50 11.53
C ALA A 144 5.77 -35.98 11.18
N GLY A 145 6.02 -36.36 9.92
CA GLY A 145 5.71 -37.66 9.34
C GLY A 145 4.23 -37.88 9.00
N ALA A 146 3.36 -36.89 9.27
CA ALA A 146 1.94 -36.91 8.95
C ALA A 146 1.31 -35.51 9.06
N LEU A 147 0.15 -35.34 8.44
CA LEU A 147 -0.70 -34.15 8.58
C LEU A 147 -1.15 -33.96 10.04
N ALA A 148 -1.24 -32.71 10.48
CA ALA A 148 -1.77 -32.28 11.78
C ALA A 148 -1.01 -32.84 13.00
N VAL A 149 0.26 -33.24 12.80
CA VAL A 149 1.14 -33.67 13.88
C VAL A 149 2.07 -32.52 14.29
N PRO A 150 2.00 -32.06 15.56
CA PRO A 150 2.85 -31.01 16.09
C PRO A 150 4.36 -31.27 15.98
N VAL A 151 5.10 -30.24 15.58
CA VAL A 151 6.55 -30.18 15.52
C VAL A 151 7.04 -28.89 16.18
N VAL A 152 7.97 -29.02 17.12
CA VAL A 152 8.60 -27.86 17.78
C VAL A 152 10.07 -27.78 17.37
N ARG A 153 10.52 -26.58 16.98
CA ARG A 153 11.92 -26.28 16.66
C ARG A 153 12.46 -25.25 17.63
N ARG A 154 13.52 -25.62 18.34
CA ARG A 154 14.19 -24.74 19.28
C ARG A 154 15.37 -24.02 18.62
N VAL A 155 15.52 -22.73 18.91
CA VAL A 155 16.64 -21.88 18.48
C VAL A 155 17.31 -21.29 19.71
N ASP A 156 18.54 -21.70 20.03
CA ASP A 156 19.18 -21.40 21.33
C ASP A 156 20.08 -20.16 21.37
N ALA A 157 20.59 -19.70 20.22
CA ALA A 157 21.62 -18.67 20.15
C ALA A 157 21.07 -17.34 19.59
N VAL A 158 20.02 -16.81 20.23
CA VAL A 158 19.34 -15.58 19.80
C VAL A 158 19.82 -14.40 20.64
N ARG A 159 20.61 -13.52 20.03
CA ARG A 159 21.03 -12.25 20.66
C ARG A 159 20.13 -11.12 20.17
N VAL A 160 19.50 -10.43 21.10
CA VAL A 160 18.77 -9.18 20.84
C VAL A 160 19.70 -8.00 21.13
N THR A 161 19.78 -7.08 20.17
CA THR A 161 20.56 -5.84 20.26
C THR A 161 19.74 -4.70 19.69
N ALA A 162 19.82 -3.52 20.29
CA ALA A 162 18.99 -2.37 19.93
C ALA A 162 17.48 -2.62 20.05
N GLY A 163 17.08 -3.51 20.96
CA GLY A 163 15.70 -3.63 21.38
C GLY A 163 14.77 -4.44 20.47
N ASP A 164 15.25 -5.06 19.39
CA ASP A 164 14.41 -5.76 18.41
C ASP A 164 14.83 -7.23 18.18
N LEU A 165 13.84 -8.12 18.26
CA LEU A 165 13.92 -9.49 17.82
C LEU A 165 13.04 -9.66 16.59
N ARG A 166 13.67 -10.05 15.48
CA ARG A 166 13.00 -10.28 14.21
C ARG A 166 13.16 -11.74 13.78
N ILE A 167 12.03 -12.40 13.51
CA ILE A 167 11.97 -13.76 12.97
C ILE A 167 11.43 -13.65 11.55
N GLU A 168 12.22 -13.97 10.54
CA GLU A 168 11.83 -13.82 9.13
C GLU A 168 11.64 -15.18 8.46
N PHE A 169 10.67 -15.25 7.56
CA PHE A 169 10.28 -16.47 6.87
C PHE A 169 10.50 -16.31 5.38
N ARG A 170 11.23 -17.25 4.78
CA ARG A 170 11.54 -17.24 3.34
C ARG A 170 10.94 -18.45 2.66
N GLN A 171 9.98 -18.19 1.79
CA GLN A 171 9.34 -19.18 0.94
C GLN A 171 10.32 -19.89 0.00
N GLN A 172 10.16 -21.21 -0.14
CA GLN A 172 10.81 -22.00 -1.19
C GLN A 172 9.77 -22.80 -1.99
N VAL A 173 8.93 -23.59 -1.31
CA VAL A 173 7.80 -24.32 -1.90
C VAL A 173 6.57 -24.08 -1.04
N GLN A 174 5.50 -23.54 -1.63
CA GLN A 174 4.30 -23.08 -0.90
C GLN A 174 4.63 -22.04 0.21
N ASN A 175 3.63 -21.35 0.72
CA ASN A 175 3.76 -20.26 1.67
C ASN A 175 4.35 -20.76 3.00
N PRO A 176 5.26 -20.03 3.66
CA PRO A 176 5.70 -20.36 5.02
C PRO A 176 4.52 -20.38 5.99
N GLU A 177 4.61 -21.15 7.07
CA GLU A 177 3.61 -21.18 8.14
C GLU A 177 4.27 -21.16 9.53
N VAL A 178 3.50 -20.79 10.55
CA VAL A 178 3.82 -20.99 11.98
C VAL A 178 2.53 -21.02 12.79
N ASN A 179 2.44 -21.96 13.72
CA ASN A 179 1.28 -22.16 14.59
C ASN A 179 1.50 -21.51 15.96
N GLY A 180 2.74 -21.42 16.43
CA GLY A 180 3.04 -20.75 17.69
C GLY A 180 4.50 -20.37 17.87
N ILE A 181 4.74 -19.40 18.74
CA ILE A 181 6.07 -18.89 19.07
C ILE A 181 6.19 -18.78 20.59
N GLU A 182 7.19 -19.41 21.19
CA GLU A 182 7.60 -19.13 22.58
C GLU A 182 8.92 -18.35 22.58
N ILE A 183 8.96 -17.28 23.38
CA ILE A 183 10.16 -16.48 23.64
C ILE A 183 10.65 -16.80 25.04
N ILE A 184 11.93 -17.14 25.14
CA ILE A 184 12.58 -17.60 26.37
C ILE A 184 13.77 -16.68 26.62
N ALA A 185 13.75 -15.95 27.72
CA ALA A 185 14.88 -15.13 28.13
C ALA A 185 15.86 -15.93 28.98
N LYS A 186 17.16 -15.65 28.81
CA LYS A 186 18.26 -16.32 29.51
C LYS A 186 18.90 -15.37 30.51
N ASP A 187 19.42 -15.94 31.59
CA ASP A 187 20.21 -15.25 32.61
C ASP A 187 19.50 -14.06 33.26
N ILE A 188 18.17 -14.16 33.37
CA ILE A 188 17.32 -13.23 34.11
C ILE A 188 16.70 -13.93 35.32
N THR A 189 16.31 -13.15 36.33
CA THR A 189 15.57 -13.63 37.49
C THR A 189 14.09 -13.93 37.13
N PRO A 190 13.39 -14.75 37.93
CA PRO A 190 11.95 -14.96 37.75
C PRO A 190 11.12 -13.66 37.83
N GLU A 191 11.58 -12.68 38.61
CA GLU A 191 10.92 -11.39 38.78
C GLU A 191 11.07 -10.52 37.53
N GLU A 192 12.27 -10.43 36.96
CA GLU A 192 12.53 -9.77 35.67
C GLU A 192 11.78 -10.45 34.53
N ALA A 193 11.68 -11.79 34.56
CA ALA A 193 10.92 -12.53 33.58
C ALA A 193 9.41 -12.23 33.68
N ALA A 194 8.89 -12.11 34.89
CA ALA A 194 7.49 -11.77 35.12
C ALA A 194 7.16 -10.34 34.66
N ASP A 195 8.03 -9.38 34.95
CA ASP A 195 7.87 -7.99 34.51
C ASP A 195 7.89 -7.90 32.97
N MET A 196 8.87 -8.55 32.32
CA MET A 196 8.92 -8.58 30.86
C MET A 196 7.72 -9.32 30.25
N ALA A 197 7.26 -10.40 30.87
CA ALA A 197 6.05 -11.11 30.43
C ALA A 197 4.78 -10.28 30.63
N GLU A 198 4.74 -9.41 31.63
CA GLU A 198 3.66 -8.45 31.81
C GLU A 198 3.69 -7.38 30.71
N GLN A 199 4.85 -6.79 30.44
CA GLN A 199 5.03 -5.78 29.40
C GLN A 199 4.67 -6.31 28.00
N LEU A 200 5.14 -7.51 27.64
CA LEU A 200 4.81 -8.16 26.36
C LEU A 200 3.40 -8.75 26.34
N GLY A 201 2.89 -9.11 27.51
CA GLY A 201 1.63 -9.81 27.71
C GLY A 201 0.43 -8.89 27.89
N GLN A 202 0.62 -7.58 27.98
CA GLN A 202 -0.44 -6.62 27.76
C GLN A 202 -0.91 -6.79 26.30
N LYS A 203 -2.17 -7.25 26.10
CA LYS A 203 -2.94 -6.71 24.96
C LYS A 203 -2.76 -5.20 25.09
N PRO A 204 -2.59 -4.42 24.00
CA PRO A 204 -2.76 -2.99 24.15
C PRO A 204 -4.04 -2.89 24.95
N GLN A 205 -3.97 -2.26 26.12
CA GLN A 205 -5.19 -1.66 26.59
C GLN A 205 -5.57 -0.89 25.33
N ALA A 206 -6.75 -1.15 24.78
CA ALA A 206 -7.43 0.00 24.27
C ALA A 206 -7.51 0.89 25.52
N ALA A 207 -6.46 1.70 25.74
CA ALA A 207 -6.66 3.09 25.57
C ALA A 207 -7.81 3.13 24.52
N HIS A 208 -9.00 3.55 24.89
CA HIS A 208 -9.16 4.99 24.97
C HIS A 208 -7.81 5.72 24.79
N GLU A 209 -7.12 5.49 23.65
CA GLU A 209 -6.77 6.55 22.77
C GLU A 209 -8.12 7.22 22.75
N GLU A 210 -8.24 8.31 23.51
CA GLU A 210 -8.81 9.48 22.88
C GLU A 210 -8.25 9.40 21.46
N VAL A 211 -9.06 8.91 20.53
CA VAL A 211 -8.66 8.88 19.13
C VAL A 211 -8.46 10.35 18.89
N GLY A 212 -7.18 10.76 18.93
CA GLY A 212 -6.83 12.17 18.95
C GLY A 212 -7.52 12.78 17.76
N SER A 213 -8.19 13.91 17.92
CA SER A 213 -8.77 14.55 16.75
C SER A 213 -7.69 15.36 16.06
N ARG A 214 -7.61 15.23 14.75
CA ARG A 214 -6.73 16.04 13.94
C ARG A 214 -7.49 16.56 12.74
N MET A 215 -7.39 17.87 12.53
CA MET A 215 -7.96 18.57 11.38
C MET A 215 -6.86 19.39 10.73
N LEU A 216 -6.69 19.22 9.42
CA LEU A 216 -5.84 20.07 8.60
C LEU A 216 -6.65 21.27 8.13
N ASP A 217 -6.72 22.28 8.99
CA ASP A 217 -7.42 23.52 8.68
C ASP A 217 -6.81 24.21 7.45
N GLY A 218 -7.66 24.57 6.48
CA GLY A 218 -7.22 25.21 5.24
C GLY A 218 -6.82 24.26 4.13
N LEU A 219 -6.77 22.94 4.38
CA LEU A 219 -6.66 21.95 3.32
C LEU A 219 -7.97 21.95 2.49
N ARG A 220 -7.85 22.24 1.20
CA ARG A 220 -8.97 22.41 0.27
C ARG A 220 -8.92 21.36 -0.83
N TRP A 221 -10.06 21.17 -1.49
CA TRP A 221 -10.23 20.42 -2.71
C TRP A 221 -10.45 21.40 -3.88
N PRO A 222 -9.40 21.81 -4.61
CA PRO A 222 -9.55 22.57 -5.85
C PRO A 222 -10.46 21.85 -6.84
N PRO A 223 -11.37 22.57 -7.53
CA PRO A 223 -12.26 21.96 -8.52
C PRO A 223 -11.49 21.54 -9.78
N HIS A 224 -11.59 20.26 -10.09
CA HIS A 224 -11.12 19.60 -11.32
C HIS A 224 -12.12 18.53 -11.72
N TRP A 225 -12.20 18.24 -13.02
CA TRP A 225 -12.78 16.99 -13.50
C TRP A 225 -11.82 15.82 -13.23
N VAL A 226 -10.51 16.04 -13.33
CA VAL A 226 -9.47 15.13 -12.85
C VAL A 226 -9.41 15.20 -11.32
N THR A 227 -10.40 14.60 -10.64
CA THR A 227 -10.61 14.76 -9.19
C THR A 227 -9.39 14.38 -8.33
N ARG A 228 -8.61 13.39 -8.76
CA ARG A 228 -7.33 13.03 -8.14
C ARG A 228 -6.30 14.17 -8.22
N LEU A 229 -6.23 14.87 -9.36
CA LEU A 229 -5.36 16.02 -9.55
C LEU A 229 -5.77 17.18 -8.64
N GLY A 230 -7.08 17.38 -8.46
CA GLY A 230 -7.62 18.33 -7.48
C GLY A 230 -7.14 18.04 -6.06
N CYS A 231 -7.21 16.78 -5.62
CA CYS A 231 -6.66 16.36 -4.33
C CYS A 231 -5.15 16.65 -4.21
N ILE A 232 -4.39 16.40 -5.27
CA ILE A 232 -2.94 16.63 -5.31
C ILE A 232 -2.60 18.12 -5.27
N GLU A 233 -3.25 18.96 -6.08
CA GLU A 233 -3.08 20.42 -6.03
C GLU A 233 -3.42 20.96 -4.64
N GLY A 234 -4.54 20.50 -4.05
CA GLY A 234 -4.96 20.90 -2.71
C GLY A 234 -3.92 20.54 -1.65
N GLY A 235 -3.37 19.33 -1.71
CA GLY A 235 -2.32 18.87 -0.82
C GLY A 235 -1.01 19.63 -0.98
N LEU A 236 -0.56 19.86 -2.21
CA LEU A 236 0.67 20.61 -2.48
C LEU A 236 0.55 22.07 -2.03
N SER A 237 -0.59 22.71 -2.32
CA SER A 237 -0.88 24.08 -1.86
C SER A 237 -0.87 24.16 -0.33
N TYR A 238 -1.47 23.19 0.37
CA TYR A 238 -1.43 23.12 1.82
C TYR A 238 -0.01 22.99 2.37
N LEU A 239 0.84 22.19 1.71
CA LEU A 239 2.26 22.04 2.04
C LEU A 239 3.12 23.25 1.64
N GLY A 240 2.52 24.34 1.15
CA GLY A 240 3.22 25.55 0.73
C GLY A 240 4.04 25.37 -0.55
N ARG A 241 3.67 24.40 -1.40
CA ARG A 241 4.30 24.16 -2.70
C ARG A 241 3.52 24.88 -3.79
N ASP A 242 4.21 25.77 -4.50
CA ASP A 242 3.65 26.50 -5.64
C ASP A 242 3.96 25.72 -6.92
N VAL A 243 2.93 25.07 -7.47
CA VAL A 243 2.98 24.36 -8.74
C VAL A 243 1.76 24.78 -9.53
N SER A 244 1.97 25.26 -10.76
CA SER A 244 0.85 25.65 -11.62
C SER A 244 0.02 24.41 -11.99
N ARG A 245 -1.28 24.57 -12.20
CA ARG A 245 -2.16 23.47 -12.65
C ARG A 245 -1.68 22.82 -13.94
N PRO A 246 -1.28 23.57 -14.99
CA PRO A 246 -0.78 22.97 -16.22
C PRO A 246 0.49 22.17 -15.98
N TRP A 247 1.43 22.69 -15.18
CA TRP A 247 2.65 21.97 -14.84
C TRP A 247 2.34 20.68 -14.08
N LEU A 248 1.50 20.76 -13.05
CA LEU A 248 1.08 19.60 -12.28
C LEU A 248 0.45 18.55 -13.19
N ALA A 249 -0.51 18.92 -14.04
CA ALA A 249 -1.20 18.00 -14.94
C ALA A 249 -0.29 17.36 -16.00
N GLY A 250 0.57 18.16 -16.63
CA GLY A 250 1.44 17.69 -17.70
C GLY A 250 2.64 16.90 -17.20
N ALA A 251 3.35 17.41 -16.20
CA ALA A 251 4.56 16.78 -15.66
C ALA A 251 4.27 15.43 -14.98
N SER A 252 3.06 15.25 -14.44
CA SER A 252 2.60 13.97 -13.87
C SER A 252 1.82 13.09 -14.86
N GLY A 253 1.70 13.48 -16.13
CA GLY A 253 1.14 12.67 -17.21
C GLY A 253 -0.39 12.77 -17.42
N TYR A 254 -1.16 13.29 -16.45
CA TYR A 254 -2.63 13.38 -16.56
C TYR A 254 -3.11 14.13 -17.79
N ALA A 255 -2.42 15.21 -18.20
CA ALA A 255 -2.84 16.02 -19.34
C ALA A 255 -2.86 15.24 -20.68
N PHE A 256 -2.02 14.21 -20.79
CA PHE A 256 -1.86 13.40 -22.00
C PHE A 256 -2.60 12.06 -21.96
N ALA A 257 -3.04 11.64 -20.77
CA ALA A 257 -3.78 10.40 -20.60
C ALA A 257 -5.12 10.41 -21.37
N LEU A 258 -5.53 9.24 -21.85
CA LEU A 258 -6.86 8.97 -22.40
C LEU A 258 -7.17 7.48 -22.27
N ASN A 259 -8.29 7.14 -21.63
CA ASN A 259 -8.76 5.76 -21.47
C ASN A 259 -10.29 5.70 -21.58
N ILE A 260 -10.78 4.94 -22.55
CA ILE A 260 -12.20 4.83 -22.85
C ILE A 260 -12.64 3.38 -22.70
N ASN A 261 -13.71 3.17 -21.93
CA ASN A 261 -14.41 1.89 -21.85
C ASN A 261 -15.38 1.75 -23.04
N LYS A 262 -15.52 0.52 -23.57
CA LYS A 262 -16.39 0.21 -24.71
C LYS A 262 -17.88 0.62 -24.56
N GLN A 263 -18.36 0.86 -23.33
CA GLN A 263 -19.72 1.30 -23.01
C GLN A 263 -19.74 2.63 -22.25
N LEU A 264 -18.67 3.42 -22.37
CA LEU A 264 -18.51 4.73 -21.71
C LEU A 264 -18.74 4.67 -20.19
N CYS A 265 -18.22 3.65 -19.52
CA CYS A 265 -18.26 3.60 -18.05
C CYS A 265 -17.70 4.91 -17.45
N PRO A 266 -18.41 5.60 -16.53
CA PRO A 266 -17.93 6.84 -15.93
C PRO A 266 -16.66 6.64 -15.11
N SER A 267 -16.37 5.43 -14.62
CA SER A 267 -15.13 5.15 -13.90
C SER A 267 -13.90 4.97 -14.82
N ALA A 268 -14.07 4.89 -16.14
CA ALA A 268 -12.99 4.62 -17.09
C ALA A 268 -11.77 5.56 -16.94
N PRO A 269 -11.94 6.87 -16.67
CA PRO A 269 -10.80 7.76 -16.43
C PRO A 269 -9.96 7.44 -15.19
N PHE A 270 -10.45 6.58 -14.29
CA PHE A 270 -9.74 6.16 -13.07
C PHE A 270 -9.15 4.76 -13.17
N VAL A 271 -9.54 3.95 -14.15
CA VAL A 271 -9.09 2.57 -14.32
C VAL A 271 -7.76 2.55 -15.08
N TRP A 272 -6.67 2.67 -14.33
CA TRP A 272 -5.28 2.65 -14.79
C TRP A 272 -4.43 1.90 -13.79
N ASP A 273 -3.77 0.81 -14.18
CA ASP A 273 -2.62 0.13 -13.51
C ASP A 273 -2.44 0.38 -12.00
N SER A 274 -3.54 0.36 -11.25
CA SER A 274 -3.62 0.84 -9.86
C SER A 274 -3.03 2.25 -9.61
N GLY A 275 -2.74 3.07 -10.62
CA GLY A 275 -2.17 4.41 -10.52
C GLY A 275 -0.65 4.47 -10.50
N GLU A 276 0.04 3.35 -10.71
CA GLU A 276 1.51 3.25 -10.66
C GLU A 276 2.20 4.12 -11.71
N SER A 277 1.67 4.16 -12.94
CA SER A 277 2.23 4.99 -14.01
C SER A 277 2.25 6.49 -13.67
N PHE A 278 1.20 6.99 -12.99
CA PHE A 278 1.15 8.39 -12.55
C PHE A 278 2.06 8.63 -11.34
N ASP A 279 2.15 7.67 -10.42
CA ASP A 279 3.03 7.76 -9.26
C ASP A 279 4.51 7.78 -9.66
N ALA A 280 4.88 7.11 -10.75
CA ALA A 280 6.23 7.14 -11.31
C ALA A 280 6.65 8.55 -11.77
N LEU A 281 5.69 9.36 -12.23
CA LEU A 281 5.91 10.74 -12.68
C LEU A 281 5.69 11.78 -11.57
N ALA A 282 5.17 11.39 -10.40
CA ALA A 282 4.83 12.31 -9.31
C ALA A 282 5.99 13.25 -8.91
N ARG A 283 7.21 12.71 -8.91
CA ARG A 283 8.42 13.49 -8.58
C ARG A 283 8.70 14.63 -9.55
N ASN A 284 8.23 14.56 -10.80
CA ASN A 284 8.39 15.65 -11.76
C ASN A 284 7.67 16.92 -11.31
N ALA A 285 6.59 16.78 -10.56
CA ALA A 285 5.82 17.88 -9.99
C ALA A 285 6.08 18.07 -8.48
N GLY A 286 7.15 17.48 -7.94
CA GLY A 286 7.60 17.75 -6.56
C GLY A 286 6.79 17.04 -5.48
N TYR A 287 6.18 15.89 -5.78
CA TYR A 287 5.50 15.09 -4.78
C TYR A 287 5.80 13.58 -4.90
N VAL A 288 5.53 12.87 -3.81
CA VAL A 288 5.45 11.40 -3.79
C VAL A 288 4.17 11.00 -3.08
N VAL A 289 3.66 9.82 -3.42
CA VAL A 289 2.44 9.28 -2.84
C VAL A 289 2.77 7.99 -2.11
N GLN A 290 2.30 7.88 -0.87
CA GLN A 290 2.21 6.61 -0.16
C GLN A 290 0.76 6.15 -0.20
N ARG A 291 0.49 4.93 -0.67
CA ARG A 291 -0.87 4.44 -0.87
C ARG A 291 -1.15 3.15 -0.12
N VAL A 292 -2.42 2.97 0.23
CA VAL A 292 -2.99 1.68 0.64
C VAL A 292 -4.17 1.40 -0.27
N THR A 293 -4.14 0.25 -0.95
CA THR A 293 -5.27 -0.26 -1.73
C THR A 293 -5.67 -1.66 -1.27
N ASP A 294 -6.93 -2.04 -1.40
CA ASP A 294 -7.33 -3.44 -1.23
C ASP A 294 -6.87 -4.33 -2.39
N GLU A 295 -6.47 -3.80 -3.54
CA GLU A 295 -5.78 -4.59 -4.58
C GLU A 295 -4.44 -5.14 -4.11
N SER A 296 -3.75 -4.40 -3.22
CA SER A 296 -2.50 -4.84 -2.60
C SER A 296 -2.69 -5.80 -1.41
N SER A 297 -3.95 -6.10 -1.05
CA SER A 297 -4.33 -6.91 0.10
C SER A 297 -5.25 -8.06 -0.31
N GLU A 298 -5.01 -9.26 0.20
CA GLU A 298 -5.97 -10.37 0.02
C GLU A 298 -7.20 -10.23 0.95
N ASP A 299 -7.18 -9.27 1.89
CA ASP A 299 -8.25 -8.98 2.85
C ASP A 299 -8.58 -7.46 2.88
N ARG A 300 -9.83 -7.11 2.58
CA ARG A 300 -10.31 -5.73 2.61
C ARG A 300 -10.32 -5.13 4.01
N ASP A 301 -10.59 -5.91 5.05
CA ASP A 301 -10.57 -5.40 6.43
C ASP A 301 -9.14 -5.11 6.89
N ALA A 302 -8.16 -5.89 6.42
CA ALA A 302 -6.75 -5.57 6.59
C ALA A 302 -6.39 -4.26 5.86
N ALA A 303 -6.87 -4.06 4.62
CA ALA A 303 -6.64 -2.82 3.88
C ALA A 303 -7.26 -1.60 4.61
N ARG A 304 -8.47 -1.74 5.17
CA ARG A 304 -9.11 -0.68 5.97
C ARG A 304 -8.33 -0.33 7.23
N ARG A 305 -7.81 -1.33 7.94
CA ARG A 305 -6.94 -1.12 9.12
C ARG A 305 -5.65 -0.39 8.74
N ALA A 306 -4.97 -0.85 7.69
CA ALA A 306 -3.75 -0.21 7.20
C ALA A 306 -4.00 1.23 6.72
N ALA A 307 -5.13 1.47 6.04
CA ALA A 307 -5.57 2.79 5.63
C ALA A 307 -5.78 3.72 6.85
N TRP A 308 -6.45 3.22 7.89
CA TRP A 308 -6.70 3.95 9.13
C TRP A 308 -5.40 4.35 9.83
N GLU A 309 -4.46 3.44 9.95
CA GLU A 309 -3.15 3.73 10.54
C GLU A 309 -2.35 4.73 9.71
N MET A 310 -2.26 4.54 8.39
CA MET A 310 -1.51 5.43 7.49
C MET A 310 -2.07 6.85 7.50
N VAL A 311 -3.40 6.99 7.37
CA VAL A 311 -4.04 8.30 7.27
C VAL A 311 -3.94 9.06 8.59
N ARG A 312 -4.16 8.41 9.75
CA ARG A 312 -4.00 9.06 11.06
C ARG A 312 -2.58 9.60 11.25
N GLY A 313 -1.57 8.75 11.06
CA GLY A 313 -0.17 9.16 11.20
C GLY A 313 0.21 10.29 10.25
N ALA A 314 -0.25 10.25 9.01
CA ALA A 314 -0.05 11.33 8.05
C ALA A 314 -0.69 12.65 8.51
N LEU A 315 -1.95 12.63 8.95
CA LEU A 315 -2.66 13.84 9.40
C LEU A 315 -2.06 14.43 10.67
N ASP A 316 -1.58 13.61 11.61
CA ASP A 316 -0.87 14.06 12.81
C ASP A 316 0.40 14.84 12.46
N GLU A 317 1.14 14.40 11.45
CA GLU A 317 2.31 15.07 10.91
C GLU A 317 1.98 16.32 10.06
N GLY A 318 0.70 16.61 9.81
CA GLY A 318 0.30 17.67 8.89
C GLY A 318 0.43 17.30 7.40
N THR A 319 0.46 16.01 7.08
CA THR A 319 0.55 15.50 5.71
C THR A 319 -0.85 15.34 5.12
N PRO A 320 -1.18 15.99 3.99
CA PRO A 320 -2.47 15.85 3.32
C PRO A 320 -2.73 14.43 2.83
N CYS A 321 -3.97 13.98 2.99
CA CYS A 321 -4.44 12.69 2.51
C CYS A 321 -5.60 12.85 1.55
N PHE A 322 -5.83 11.84 0.71
CA PHE A 322 -7.02 11.73 -0.11
C PHE A 322 -7.47 10.28 -0.22
N SER A 323 -8.73 10.08 -0.57
CA SER A 323 -9.33 8.77 -0.75
C SER A 323 -10.20 8.76 -2.00
N PHE A 324 -10.14 7.68 -2.75
CA PHE A 324 -11.16 7.38 -3.74
C PHE A 324 -12.36 6.73 -3.06
N ASP A 325 -13.56 6.99 -3.58
CA ASP A 325 -14.80 6.35 -3.16
C ASP A 325 -15.16 6.52 -1.67
N ILE A 326 -14.67 7.57 -1.00
CA ILE A 326 -15.02 7.86 0.40
C ILE A 326 -16.33 8.66 0.53
N GLY A 327 -16.60 9.51 -0.45
CA GLY A 327 -17.82 10.31 -0.60
C GLY A 327 -18.66 9.91 -1.82
N GLY A 328 -18.38 8.73 -2.39
CA GLY A 328 -18.88 8.23 -3.67
C GLY A 328 -17.79 8.20 -4.74
N GLY A 329 -18.08 7.68 -5.94
CA GLY A 329 -17.10 7.24 -6.96
C GLY A 329 -16.16 8.29 -7.59
N GLU A 330 -15.49 9.09 -6.76
CA GLU A 330 -14.56 10.19 -7.06
C GLU A 330 -13.47 10.27 -6.00
N TYR A 331 -12.44 11.09 -6.24
CA TYR A 331 -11.40 11.39 -5.26
C TYR A 331 -11.77 12.57 -4.37
N PHE A 332 -11.66 12.39 -3.06
CA PHE A 332 -11.92 13.40 -2.04
C PHE A 332 -10.68 13.60 -1.18
N VAL A 333 -10.48 14.83 -0.73
CA VAL A 333 -9.42 15.13 0.24
C VAL A 333 -9.88 14.67 1.61
N VAL A 334 -9.06 13.88 2.30
CA VAL A 334 -9.25 13.52 3.71
C VAL A 334 -8.51 14.56 4.54
N HIS A 335 -9.26 15.40 5.24
CA HIS A 335 -8.70 16.56 5.94
C HIS A 335 -8.71 16.40 7.46
N GLY A 336 -9.20 15.28 7.98
CA GLY A 336 -9.16 15.04 9.40
C GLY A 336 -9.69 13.69 9.82
N TYR A 337 -9.59 13.43 11.11
CA TYR A 337 -10.18 12.27 11.76
C TYR A 337 -10.49 12.57 13.23
N ASP A 338 -11.39 11.77 13.81
CA ASP A 338 -11.65 11.67 15.24
C ASP A 338 -12.07 10.24 15.60
N GLU A 339 -12.64 10.03 16.79
CA GLU A 339 -13.16 8.73 17.23
C GLU A 339 -14.25 8.15 16.33
N GLY A 340 -14.98 9.00 15.60
CA GLY A 340 -16.01 8.60 14.64
C GLY A 340 -15.44 8.16 13.29
N GLY A 341 -14.19 8.49 12.99
CA GLY A 341 -13.48 8.09 11.77
C GLY A 341 -13.05 9.29 10.90
N TYR A 342 -13.16 9.19 9.57
CA TYR A 342 -12.58 10.18 8.65
C TYR A 342 -13.49 11.36 8.35
N TYR A 343 -12.89 12.55 8.26
CA TYR A 343 -13.50 13.74 7.67
C TYR A 343 -12.90 14.05 6.30
N TYR A 344 -13.75 14.37 5.33
CA TYR A 344 -13.34 14.61 3.95
C TYR A 344 -14.04 15.82 3.32
N ARG A 345 -13.48 16.31 2.22
CA ARG A 345 -13.98 17.43 1.40
C ARG A 345 -14.00 17.04 -0.08
N GLY A 346 -15.05 17.49 -0.77
CA GLY A 346 -15.19 17.33 -2.22
C GLY A 346 -15.53 18.66 -2.90
N PHE A 347 -16.38 18.60 -3.93
CA PHE A 347 -16.71 19.70 -4.84
C PHE A 347 -17.06 21.04 -4.17
N ASP A 348 -17.89 21.03 -3.13
CA ASP A 348 -18.33 22.25 -2.43
C ASP A 348 -17.35 22.69 -1.32
N ASN A 349 -16.27 21.94 -1.12
CA ASN A 349 -15.30 22.08 -0.03
C ASN A 349 -15.90 22.01 1.38
N SER A 350 -17.17 21.62 1.54
CA SER A 350 -17.77 21.41 2.85
C SER A 350 -17.14 20.19 3.51
N SER A 351 -16.99 20.24 4.83
CA SER A 351 -16.48 19.11 5.60
C SER A 351 -17.61 18.09 5.76
N GLN A 352 -17.36 16.86 5.35
CA GLN A 352 -18.25 15.72 5.45
C GLN A 352 -17.64 14.66 6.37
N GLY A 353 -18.47 13.78 6.91
CA GLY A 353 -18.09 12.80 7.93
C GLY A 353 -18.52 13.18 9.36
N PRO A 354 -18.03 12.48 10.39
CA PRO A 354 -17.05 11.41 10.28
C PRO A 354 -17.65 10.15 9.64
N ILE A 355 -16.88 9.45 8.81
CA ILE A 355 -17.22 8.10 8.36
C ILE A 355 -16.41 7.07 9.14
N PRO A 356 -17.04 6.02 9.73
CA PRO A 356 -16.30 4.96 10.40
C PRO A 356 -15.23 4.37 9.48
N TRP A 357 -14.01 4.20 9.96
CA TRP A 357 -12.91 3.72 9.11
C TRP A 357 -13.17 2.31 8.54
N GLN A 358 -13.98 1.51 9.24
CA GLN A 358 -14.44 0.20 8.77
C GLN A 358 -15.41 0.28 7.58
N ALA A 359 -16.03 1.44 7.36
CA ALA A 359 -16.92 1.70 6.23
C ALA A 359 -16.18 2.29 5.01
N LEU A 360 -14.86 2.43 5.08
CA LEU A 360 -14.06 2.85 3.93
C LEU A 360 -14.21 1.83 2.79
N GLY A 361 -14.58 2.30 1.60
CA GLY A 361 -14.82 1.46 0.43
C GLY A 361 -16.09 0.61 0.52
N THR A 362 -17.17 1.15 1.10
CA THR A 362 -18.51 0.52 1.14
C THR A 362 -19.63 1.47 0.72
N THR A 363 -19.41 2.34 -0.28
CA THR A 363 -20.42 3.31 -0.71
C THR A 363 -21.53 2.68 -1.53
N GLY A 364 -21.33 1.47 -2.05
CA GLY A 364 -22.18 0.81 -3.04
C GLY A 364 -21.99 1.35 -4.46
N ILE A 365 -20.97 2.18 -4.70
CA ILE A 365 -20.66 2.75 -6.02
C ILE A 365 -19.49 2.00 -6.66
N VAL A 366 -18.29 2.10 -6.09
CA VAL A 366 -17.12 1.35 -6.58
C VAL A 366 -16.69 0.27 -5.59
N ASP A 367 -16.93 0.50 -4.29
CA ASP A 367 -16.61 -0.41 -3.19
C ASP A 367 -15.14 -0.82 -3.24
N VAL A 368 -14.25 0.15 -3.07
CA VAL A 368 -12.79 -0.07 -3.09
C VAL A 368 -12.12 0.67 -1.95
N VAL A 369 -11.10 0.07 -1.34
CA VAL A 369 -10.24 0.79 -0.40
C VAL A 369 -9.10 1.37 -1.21
N HIS A 370 -9.03 2.69 -1.31
CA HIS A 370 -7.90 3.37 -1.94
C HIS A 370 -7.69 4.72 -1.24
N VAL A 371 -6.65 4.77 -0.41
CA VAL A 371 -6.21 6.00 0.26
C VAL A 371 -4.76 6.31 -0.07
N ALA A 372 -4.43 7.58 0.01
CA ALA A 372 -3.12 8.10 -0.32
C ALA A 372 -2.73 9.26 0.60
N ALA A 373 -1.46 9.29 1.00
CA ALA A 373 -0.84 10.45 1.64
C ALA A 373 0.13 11.12 0.66
N ILE A 374 0.05 12.45 0.53
CA ILE A 374 0.90 13.24 -0.36
C ILE A 374 2.02 13.86 0.45
N ARG A 375 3.27 13.53 0.11
CA ARG A 375 4.44 14.19 0.70
C ARG A 375 5.15 15.01 -0.37
N ALA A 376 5.52 16.23 -0.01
CA ALA A 376 6.34 17.06 -0.88
C ALA A 376 7.77 16.51 -0.96
N THR A 377 8.38 16.62 -2.13
CA THR A 377 9.79 16.32 -2.39
C THR A 377 10.38 17.41 -3.29
N GLU A 378 11.70 17.39 -3.45
CA GLU A 378 12.32 18.20 -4.50
C GLU A 378 11.83 17.73 -5.88
N PRO A 379 11.37 18.65 -6.76
CA PRO A 379 10.97 18.28 -8.11
C PRO A 379 12.16 17.88 -8.97
N ALA A 380 11.91 17.07 -10.00
CA ALA A 380 12.89 16.90 -11.08
C ALA A 380 13.18 18.24 -11.78
N ASP A 381 14.32 18.35 -12.45
CA ASP A 381 14.58 19.50 -13.31
C ASP A 381 13.56 19.56 -14.46
N ASP A 382 13.28 20.78 -14.95
CA ASP A 382 12.24 21.01 -15.96
C ASP A 382 12.46 20.16 -17.23
N ARG A 383 13.72 19.94 -17.65
CA ARG A 383 14.02 19.15 -18.87
C ARG A 383 13.66 17.69 -18.66
N THR A 384 14.04 17.12 -17.52
CA THR A 384 13.69 15.75 -17.13
C THR A 384 12.18 15.60 -17.00
N ALA A 385 11.51 16.51 -16.31
CA ALA A 385 10.05 16.49 -16.12
C ALA A 385 9.30 16.49 -17.47
N VAL A 386 9.70 17.37 -18.39
CA VAL A 386 9.10 17.45 -19.73
C VAL A 386 9.39 16.19 -20.54
N ARG A 387 10.65 15.72 -20.56
CA ARG A 387 11.04 14.50 -21.27
C ARG A 387 10.23 13.30 -20.80
N ASP A 388 10.10 13.11 -19.49
CA ASP A 388 9.43 11.96 -18.91
C ASP A 388 7.90 12.02 -19.15
N ALA A 389 7.29 13.20 -19.10
CA ALA A 389 5.89 13.41 -19.47
C ALA A 389 5.61 13.12 -20.96
N ILE A 390 6.48 13.57 -21.85
CA ILE A 390 6.37 13.30 -23.29
C ILE A 390 6.56 11.80 -23.57
N ARG A 391 7.56 11.17 -22.94
CA ARG A 391 7.79 9.74 -23.06
C ARG A 391 6.56 8.94 -22.60
N PHE A 392 5.98 9.31 -21.46
CA PHE A 392 4.73 8.71 -20.98
C PHE A 392 3.60 8.82 -22.02
N ALA A 393 3.39 10.00 -22.62
CA ALA A 393 2.34 10.21 -23.62
C ALA A 393 2.50 9.29 -24.86
N LEU A 394 3.74 9.03 -25.28
CA LEU A 394 4.08 8.17 -26.41
C LEU A 394 4.02 6.68 -26.05
N ASP A 395 4.53 6.29 -24.89
CA ASP A 395 4.54 4.90 -24.42
C ASP A 395 3.11 4.38 -24.21
N MET A 396 2.20 5.24 -23.74
CA MET A 396 0.79 4.89 -23.57
C MET A 396 0.13 4.43 -24.88
N GLN A 397 0.60 4.90 -26.04
CA GLN A 397 0.04 4.51 -27.35
C GLN A 397 0.35 3.04 -27.69
N GLN A 398 1.37 2.46 -27.07
CA GLN A 398 1.89 1.13 -27.38
C GLN A 398 1.40 0.07 -26.38
N GLN A 399 0.72 0.46 -25.31
CA GLN A 399 0.27 -0.48 -24.28
C GLN A 399 -0.87 -1.37 -24.81
N ALA A 400 -0.61 -2.67 -24.90
CA ALA A 400 -1.64 -3.67 -25.15
C ALA A 400 -2.38 -4.01 -23.84
N ALA A 401 -3.62 -4.51 -23.96
CA ALA A 401 -4.38 -5.01 -22.82
C ALA A 401 -3.59 -6.13 -22.12
N SER A 402 -3.27 -5.94 -20.85
CA SER A 402 -2.52 -6.88 -20.01
C SER A 402 -3.41 -7.95 -19.36
N THR A 403 -4.71 -7.68 -19.21
CA THR A 403 -5.70 -8.57 -18.59
C THR A 403 -7.02 -8.62 -19.39
N PRO A 404 -7.89 -9.62 -19.15
CA PRO A 404 -9.24 -9.64 -19.73
C PRO A 404 -10.10 -8.43 -19.34
N ASP A 405 -9.91 -7.91 -18.12
CA ASP A 405 -10.60 -6.69 -17.67
C ASP A 405 -10.05 -5.45 -18.38
N ASP A 406 -8.74 -5.40 -18.65
CA ASP A 406 -8.13 -4.36 -19.51
C ASP A 406 -8.67 -4.42 -20.95
N ALA A 407 -9.13 -5.59 -21.42
CA ALA A 407 -9.69 -5.74 -22.76
C ALA A 407 -11.04 -5.02 -22.95
N ALA A 408 -11.65 -4.52 -21.87
CA ALA A 408 -12.83 -3.65 -21.93
C ALA A 408 -12.49 -2.16 -22.08
N TYR A 409 -11.19 -1.81 -22.09
CA TYR A 409 -10.69 -0.45 -22.17
C TYR A 409 -9.74 -0.26 -23.35
N MET A 410 -9.72 0.95 -23.90
CA MET A 410 -8.79 1.36 -24.94
C MET A 410 -8.09 2.64 -24.51
N ARG A 411 -6.77 2.67 -24.65
CA ARG A 411 -5.91 3.79 -24.27
C ARG A 411 -5.36 4.53 -25.48
N GLY A 412 -4.96 5.78 -25.24
CA GLY A 412 -4.32 6.62 -26.24
C GLY A 412 -5.22 6.96 -27.42
N VAL A 413 -4.62 7.34 -28.56
CA VAL A 413 -5.34 7.87 -29.72
C VAL A 413 -6.32 6.86 -30.34
N ARG A 414 -6.10 5.56 -30.13
CA ARG A 414 -7.02 4.50 -30.57
C ARG A 414 -8.33 4.48 -29.77
N ALA A 415 -8.36 5.10 -28.60
CA ALA A 415 -9.54 5.20 -27.75
C ALA A 415 -10.64 6.06 -28.37
N TYR A 416 -10.29 6.97 -29.29
CA TYR A 416 -11.27 7.76 -30.04
C TYR A 416 -12.22 6.89 -30.86
N ASP A 417 -11.71 5.86 -31.52
CA ASP A 417 -12.55 4.94 -32.32
C ASP A 417 -13.54 4.19 -31.42
N TRP A 418 -13.13 3.84 -30.21
CA TRP A 418 -13.99 3.21 -29.22
C TRP A 418 -15.02 4.17 -28.68
N TRP A 419 -14.63 5.41 -28.42
CA TRP A 419 -15.55 6.46 -27.99
C TRP A 419 -16.64 6.71 -29.04
N ILE A 420 -16.24 6.87 -30.31
CA ILE A 420 -17.15 7.05 -31.45
C ILE A 420 -18.11 5.86 -31.56
N ALA A 421 -17.60 4.63 -31.48
CA ALA A 421 -18.44 3.43 -31.53
C ALA A 421 -19.43 3.39 -30.37
N ALA A 422 -18.98 3.69 -29.16
CA ALA A 422 -19.78 3.64 -27.96
C ALA A 422 -20.89 4.71 -27.94
N LEU A 423 -20.67 5.90 -28.51
CA LEU A 423 -21.73 6.91 -28.65
C LEU A 423 -22.93 6.43 -29.49
N ARG A 424 -22.72 5.47 -30.39
CA ARG A 424 -23.78 4.87 -31.20
C ARG A 424 -24.37 3.61 -30.59
N ASP A 425 -23.78 3.10 -29.52
CA ASP A 425 -24.23 1.89 -28.85
C ASP A 425 -25.37 2.23 -27.88
N PRO A 426 -26.59 1.68 -28.06
CA PRO A 426 -27.71 1.92 -27.16
C PRO A 426 -27.47 1.41 -25.73
N ASP A 427 -26.50 0.51 -25.53
CA ASP A 427 -26.14 -0.03 -24.21
C ASP A 427 -25.07 0.82 -23.50
N SER A 428 -24.56 1.89 -24.12
CA SER A 428 -23.61 2.81 -23.49
C SER A 428 -24.21 3.64 -22.38
N ASN A 429 -23.39 3.94 -21.37
CA ASN A 429 -23.80 4.73 -20.22
C ASN A 429 -23.90 6.23 -20.58
N PRO A 430 -25.10 6.84 -20.54
CA PRO A 430 -25.26 8.24 -20.95
C PRO A 430 -24.59 9.23 -20.00
N HIS A 431 -24.58 8.95 -18.70
CA HIS A 431 -23.87 9.76 -17.72
C HIS A 431 -22.35 9.69 -17.94
N GLY A 432 -21.85 8.50 -18.23
CA GLY A 432 -20.44 8.31 -18.51
C GLY A 432 -19.98 8.92 -19.84
N ALA A 433 -20.87 9.05 -20.84
CA ALA A 433 -20.56 9.82 -22.06
C ALA A 433 -20.20 11.28 -21.74
N SER A 434 -21.01 11.93 -20.90
CA SER A 434 -20.82 13.31 -20.46
C SER A 434 -19.60 13.44 -19.56
N PHE A 435 -19.45 12.53 -18.60
CA PHE A 435 -18.31 12.54 -17.68
C PHE A 435 -16.98 12.41 -18.44
N ASN A 436 -16.86 11.45 -19.36
CA ASN A 436 -15.68 11.30 -20.20
C ASN A 436 -15.44 12.57 -21.05
N ALA A 437 -16.48 13.18 -21.60
CA ALA A 437 -16.35 14.41 -22.37
C ALA A 437 -15.74 15.55 -21.54
N GLN A 438 -16.27 15.79 -20.34
CA GLN A 438 -15.77 16.82 -19.44
C GLN A 438 -14.32 16.54 -18.98
N TYR A 439 -14.05 15.30 -18.57
CA TYR A 439 -12.76 14.88 -18.05
C TYR A 439 -11.65 15.03 -19.09
N TRP A 440 -11.84 14.47 -20.29
CA TRP A 440 -10.81 14.50 -21.32
C TRP A 440 -10.66 15.88 -21.98
N ALA A 441 -11.72 16.69 -22.03
CA ALA A 441 -11.62 18.09 -22.44
C ALA A 441 -10.73 18.91 -21.49
N GLU A 442 -10.86 18.72 -20.16
CA GLU A 442 -9.97 19.35 -19.19
C GLU A 442 -8.52 18.91 -19.38
N CYS A 443 -8.27 17.60 -19.53
CA CYS A 443 -6.92 17.07 -19.76
C CYS A 443 -6.25 17.74 -20.97
N ARG A 444 -6.95 17.83 -22.11
CA ARG A 444 -6.37 18.39 -23.34
C ARG A 444 -6.19 19.90 -23.28
N ARG A 445 -7.07 20.63 -22.58
CA ARG A 445 -6.83 22.05 -22.28
C ARG A 445 -5.54 22.24 -21.47
N LEU A 446 -5.35 21.42 -20.43
CA LEU A 446 -4.15 21.46 -19.59
C LEU A 446 -2.89 21.02 -20.36
N ALA A 447 -3.00 20.12 -21.33
CA ALA A 447 -1.88 19.74 -22.19
C ALA A 447 -1.36 20.92 -23.02
N VAL A 448 -2.26 21.73 -23.59
CA VAL A 448 -1.89 22.95 -24.33
C VAL A 448 -1.17 23.95 -23.42
N GLU A 449 -1.71 24.17 -22.23
CA GLU A 449 -1.13 25.11 -21.26
C GLU A 449 0.22 24.60 -20.75
N PHE A 450 0.36 23.29 -20.51
CA PHE A 450 1.61 22.66 -20.12
C PHE A 450 2.69 22.83 -21.18
N LEU A 451 2.39 22.57 -22.46
CA LEU A 451 3.37 22.71 -23.55
C LEU A 451 3.89 24.14 -23.68
N LYS A 452 3.00 25.13 -23.50
CA LYS A 452 3.37 26.56 -23.49
C LYS A 452 4.22 26.93 -22.27
N GLU A 453 3.88 26.41 -21.09
CA GLU A 453 4.66 26.63 -19.89
C GLU A 453 6.04 25.95 -19.96
N ALA A 454 6.11 24.73 -20.48
CA ALA A 454 7.34 23.97 -20.70
C ALA A 454 8.30 24.69 -21.65
N ASP A 455 7.80 25.22 -22.76
CA ASP A 455 8.58 26.06 -23.67
C ASP A 455 9.18 27.28 -22.94
N GLY A 456 8.35 27.99 -22.18
CA GLY A 456 8.78 29.16 -21.41
C GLY A 456 9.81 28.84 -20.32
N ARG A 457 9.69 27.68 -19.66
CA ARG A 457 10.61 27.22 -18.61
C ARG A 457 11.95 26.75 -19.17
N LEU A 458 11.95 25.96 -20.24
CA LEU A 458 13.17 25.49 -20.88
C LEU A 458 13.89 26.61 -21.64
N ALA A 459 13.14 27.54 -22.24
CA ALA A 459 13.64 28.70 -22.97
C ALA A 459 14.71 28.34 -24.02
N ASP A 460 14.55 27.18 -24.67
CA ASP A 460 15.48 26.62 -25.64
C ASP A 460 15.03 26.96 -27.07
N PRO A 461 15.79 27.77 -27.84
CA PRO A 461 15.42 28.16 -29.20
C PRO A 461 15.28 26.99 -30.18
N GLU A 462 15.93 25.85 -29.93
CA GLU A 462 15.79 24.66 -30.78
C GLU A 462 14.49 23.91 -30.49
N LEU A 463 14.02 23.93 -29.25
CA LEU A 463 12.77 23.29 -28.84
C LEU A 463 11.54 24.17 -29.11
N ALA A 464 11.68 25.50 -29.06
CA ALA A 464 10.57 26.45 -29.23
C ALA A 464 9.66 26.19 -30.45
N PRO A 465 10.17 26.00 -31.69
CA PRO A 465 9.29 25.69 -32.82
C PRO A 465 8.58 24.34 -32.68
N LEU A 466 9.21 23.36 -32.03
CA LEU A 466 8.62 22.04 -31.82
C LEU A 466 7.52 22.06 -30.75
N PHE A 467 7.68 22.87 -29.70
CA PHE A 467 6.61 23.14 -28.73
C PHE A 467 5.45 23.89 -29.37
N ALA A 468 5.72 24.87 -30.24
CA ALA A 468 4.69 25.61 -30.95
C ALA A 468 3.85 24.70 -31.85
N ASP A 469 4.49 23.79 -32.60
CA ASP A 469 3.81 22.76 -33.40
C ASP A 469 2.91 21.88 -32.52
N ALA A 470 3.48 21.27 -31.47
CA ALA A 470 2.73 20.37 -30.59
C ALA A 470 1.56 21.09 -29.90
N ALA A 471 1.77 22.31 -29.41
CA ALA A 471 0.72 23.09 -28.74
C ALA A 471 -0.41 23.50 -29.70
N ALA A 472 -0.11 23.71 -30.99
CA ALA A 472 -1.13 24.02 -31.99
C ALA A 472 -2.01 22.79 -32.31
N ASP A 473 -1.40 21.62 -32.45
CA ASP A 473 -2.15 20.37 -32.66
C ASP A 473 -3.02 20.06 -31.44
N TYR A 474 -2.46 20.09 -30.22
CA TYR A 474 -3.23 19.89 -28.98
C TYR A 474 -4.30 20.97 -28.74
N ALA A 475 -4.12 22.19 -29.26
CA ALA A 475 -5.17 23.21 -29.20
C ALA A 475 -6.37 22.80 -30.06
N THR A 476 -6.12 22.24 -31.25
CA THR A 476 -7.19 21.69 -32.10
C THR A 476 -7.90 20.52 -31.42
N VAL A 477 -7.16 19.64 -30.73
CA VAL A 477 -7.76 18.57 -29.91
C VAL A 477 -8.65 19.17 -28.81
N SER A 478 -8.11 20.11 -28.03
CA SER A 478 -8.82 20.76 -26.92
C SER A 478 -10.09 21.47 -27.38
N GLU A 479 -10.07 22.17 -28.51
CA GLU A 479 -11.24 22.84 -29.07
C GLU A 479 -12.36 21.85 -29.42
N ASN A 480 -12.01 20.73 -30.07
CA ASN A 480 -12.98 19.71 -30.45
C ASN A 480 -13.54 18.95 -29.24
N LEU A 481 -12.71 18.58 -28.26
CA LEU A 481 -13.22 17.94 -27.03
C LEU A 481 -14.06 18.88 -26.19
N ASN A 482 -13.74 20.19 -26.17
CA ASN A 482 -14.59 21.16 -25.50
C ASN A 482 -15.96 21.27 -26.19
N ALA A 483 -16.02 21.22 -27.53
CA ALA A 483 -17.30 21.18 -28.25
C ALA A 483 -18.13 19.93 -27.89
N VAL A 484 -17.48 18.76 -27.77
CA VAL A 484 -18.13 17.52 -27.31
C VAL A 484 -18.64 17.67 -25.87
N ALA A 485 -17.85 18.26 -24.97
CA ALA A 485 -18.23 18.51 -23.58
C ALA A 485 -19.38 19.51 -23.44
N GLU A 486 -19.42 20.57 -24.24
CA GLU A 486 -20.53 21.54 -24.27
C GLU A 486 -21.83 20.91 -24.78
N ALA A 487 -21.73 20.05 -25.78
CA ALA A 487 -22.85 19.27 -26.30
C ALA A 487 -23.34 18.20 -25.32
N LEU A 488 -22.46 17.72 -24.43
CA LEU A 488 -22.74 16.75 -23.36
C LEU A 488 -22.51 17.33 -21.94
N PRO A 489 -23.33 18.30 -21.48
CA PRO A 489 -23.23 18.90 -20.13
C PRO A 489 -23.84 18.03 -19.03
N MET A 490 -23.19 17.82 -17.88
CA MET A 490 -23.58 16.85 -16.84
C MET A 490 -25.07 16.83 -16.40
N ASP A 491 -25.78 17.95 -16.46
CA ASP A 491 -27.17 18.14 -16.04
C ASP A 491 -28.22 17.95 -17.17
N GLY A 492 -27.82 17.46 -18.35
CA GLY A 492 -28.70 17.30 -19.51
C GLY A 492 -29.68 16.12 -19.47
N GLU A 493 -30.77 16.22 -20.25
CA GLU A 493 -31.65 15.06 -20.56
C GLU A 493 -31.02 14.21 -21.66
N TRP A 494 -30.46 13.06 -21.27
CA TRP A 494 -29.55 12.30 -22.14
C TRP A 494 -30.22 11.42 -23.17
N GLU A 495 -31.28 10.72 -22.77
CA GLU A 495 -31.86 9.68 -23.60
C GLU A 495 -32.47 10.22 -24.92
N PRO A 496 -33.10 11.41 -24.95
CA PRO A 496 -33.50 12.04 -26.22
C PRO A 496 -32.31 12.55 -27.03
N ARG A 497 -31.27 13.09 -26.38
CA ARG A 497 -30.08 13.66 -27.04
C ARG A 497 -29.26 12.61 -27.77
N LEU A 498 -29.01 11.46 -27.13
CA LEU A 498 -28.25 10.36 -27.75
C LEU A 498 -29.00 9.69 -28.92
N LYS A 499 -30.31 9.95 -29.06
CA LYS A 499 -31.13 9.49 -30.18
C LYS A 499 -31.24 10.53 -31.31
N ASP A 500 -30.65 11.72 -31.15
CA ASP A 500 -30.64 12.77 -32.17
C ASP A 500 -29.48 12.53 -33.16
N ASP A 501 -29.83 12.09 -34.38
CA ASP A 501 -28.88 11.81 -35.45
C ASP A 501 -28.02 13.03 -35.81
N HIS A 502 -28.56 14.26 -35.72
CA HIS A 502 -27.79 15.45 -36.05
C HIS A 502 -26.69 15.68 -35.01
N LEU A 503 -27.07 15.65 -33.73
CA LEU A 503 -26.13 15.78 -32.63
C LEU A 503 -25.07 14.67 -32.66
N MET A 504 -25.48 13.41 -32.88
CA MET A 504 -24.53 12.29 -32.96
C MET A 504 -23.52 12.46 -34.09
N ASN A 505 -23.94 12.97 -35.25
CA ASN A 505 -23.02 13.24 -36.35
C ASN A 505 -22.06 14.39 -36.02
N GLU A 506 -22.51 15.43 -35.32
CA GLU A 506 -21.63 16.53 -34.86
C GLU A 506 -20.60 16.05 -33.84
N LEU A 507 -21.03 15.30 -32.81
CA LEU A 507 -20.13 14.73 -31.80
C LEU A 507 -19.04 13.85 -32.44
N ILE A 508 -19.43 13.00 -33.38
CA ILE A 508 -18.50 12.10 -34.07
C ILE A 508 -17.52 12.90 -34.92
N ALA A 509 -17.97 13.92 -35.65
CA ALA A 509 -17.08 14.78 -36.43
C ALA A 509 -16.04 15.48 -35.55
N HIS A 510 -16.43 15.94 -34.36
CA HIS A 510 -15.49 16.52 -33.40
C HIS A 510 -14.50 15.47 -32.85
N LEU A 511 -14.96 14.26 -32.51
CA LEU A 511 -14.06 13.20 -32.03
C LEU A 511 -13.08 12.73 -33.12
N GLU A 512 -13.51 12.64 -34.37
CA GLU A 512 -12.63 12.32 -35.51
C GLU A 512 -11.60 13.43 -35.72
N ALA A 513 -12.01 14.70 -35.69
CA ALA A 513 -11.09 15.83 -35.79
C ALA A 513 -10.09 15.89 -34.61
N ALA A 514 -10.55 15.58 -33.40
CA ALA A 514 -9.69 15.48 -32.22
C ALA A 514 -8.68 14.33 -32.36
N ARG A 515 -9.11 13.15 -32.81
CA ARG A 515 -8.22 12.01 -33.08
C ARG A 515 -7.13 12.39 -34.08
N ASP A 516 -7.52 12.91 -35.24
CA ASP A 516 -6.59 13.22 -36.34
C ASP A 516 -5.61 14.35 -35.95
N ALA A 517 -6.03 15.28 -35.09
CA ALA A 517 -5.13 16.30 -34.52
C ALA A 517 -4.21 15.72 -33.44
N GLU A 518 -4.70 14.79 -32.60
CA GLU A 518 -3.88 14.17 -31.58
C GLU A 518 -2.79 13.26 -32.18
N GLU A 519 -3.07 12.57 -33.29
CA GLU A 519 -2.04 11.84 -34.05
C GLU A 519 -0.87 12.75 -34.45
N LYS A 520 -1.17 13.94 -35.01
CA LYS A 520 -0.15 14.94 -35.37
C LYS A 520 0.57 15.50 -34.14
N GLY A 521 -0.18 15.76 -33.07
CA GLY A 521 0.38 16.19 -31.80
C GLY A 521 1.39 15.18 -31.25
N LEU A 522 1.07 13.88 -31.30
CA LEU A 522 1.97 12.79 -30.89
C LEU A 522 3.22 12.72 -31.79
N GLU A 523 3.11 12.95 -33.10
CA GLU A 523 4.27 13.06 -33.99
C GLU A 523 5.16 14.27 -33.61
N ALA A 524 4.56 15.42 -33.27
CA ALA A 524 5.30 16.59 -32.78
C ALA A 524 5.99 16.31 -31.44
N LEU A 525 5.31 15.64 -30.51
CA LEU A 525 5.86 15.19 -29.24
C LEU A 525 7.03 14.20 -29.43
N ALA A 526 6.95 13.28 -30.40
CA ALA A 526 8.04 12.37 -30.72
C ALA A 526 9.29 13.11 -31.23
N ARG A 527 9.11 14.16 -32.04
CA ARG A 527 10.21 15.03 -32.50
C ARG A 527 10.81 15.82 -31.33
N LEU A 528 9.99 16.36 -30.43
CA LEU A 528 10.45 16.99 -29.18
C LEU A 528 11.32 16.05 -28.35
N LEU A 529 10.84 14.82 -28.13
CA LEU A 529 11.55 13.83 -27.31
C LEU A 529 12.94 13.50 -27.89
N GLN A 530 13.06 13.38 -29.21
CA GLN A 530 14.34 13.11 -29.87
C GLN A 530 15.38 14.22 -29.60
N VAL A 531 14.96 15.49 -29.61
CA VAL A 531 15.85 16.63 -29.29
C VAL A 531 16.12 16.71 -27.78
N LEU A 532 15.14 16.37 -26.96
CA LEU A 532 15.30 16.32 -25.51
C LEU A 532 16.37 15.30 -25.09
N ASP A 533 16.35 14.11 -25.70
CA ASP A 533 17.29 13.02 -25.44
C ASP A 533 18.70 13.27 -26.02
N SER A 534 18.81 13.90 -27.20
CA SER A 534 20.11 14.08 -27.88
C SER A 534 21.06 15.06 -27.17
N ALA A 535 20.54 16.03 -26.42
CA ALA A 535 21.37 16.97 -25.67
C ALA A 535 21.97 16.36 -24.37
N GLY A 536 21.50 15.18 -23.94
CA GLY A 536 21.98 14.50 -22.73
C GLY A 536 23.27 13.68 -22.94
N GLU A 537 23.69 13.44 -24.18
CA GLU A 537 24.90 12.66 -24.50
C GLU A 537 26.17 13.53 -24.66
N ALA A 538 26.06 14.86 -24.54
CA ALA A 538 27.16 15.81 -24.78
C ALA A 538 27.88 16.31 -23.51
N THR A 539 27.60 15.74 -22.34
CA THR A 539 28.23 16.07 -21.05
C THR A 539 28.68 14.81 -20.33
#